data_AF-A0A1F3NVP5-F1
#
_entry.id   AF-A0A1F3NVP5-F1
#
_cell.length_a   1.000
_cell.length_b   1.000
_cell.length_c   1.000
_cell.angle_alpha   90.00
_cell.angle_beta   90.00
_cell.angle_gamma   90.00
#
_symmetry.space_group_name_H-M   'P 1'
#
loop_
_entity.id
_entity.type
_entity.pdbx_description
1 polymer ?
#
loop_
_entity_poly.entity_id
_entity_poly.type
_entity_poly.pdbx_seq_one_letter_code
_entity_poly.pdbx_strand_id
1 'polypeptide(L)'
;MSMNLKTTKLNDNTDIPDITENASWSTLSTPAYCWYKNDEDFNKPRYGALYNWFAVNTDKLCPAGWHVPGEGEWKILSDYVGGDFYASGKLKEQGTLDWTNPNTGATDHFGFTALPGGYRTGLASGSFRTRRYYGWWWTRTEYDLTGARARLMTYDESEIAAGTGLKRNGYSVRCVKD
;
A
#
# COMPACT_ATOMS: atom_id res chain seq x y z
N MET A 1 -5.25 -10.84 4.68
CA MET A 1 -5.98 -9.97 5.63
C MET A 1 -6.94 -9.08 4.86
N SER A 2 -8.11 -8.73 5.42
CA SER A 2 -9.09 -7.85 4.77
C SER A 2 -8.75 -6.35 4.88
N MET A 3 -7.73 -5.98 5.67
CA MET A 3 -7.33 -4.59 5.86
C MET A 3 -5.84 -4.37 5.58
N ASN A 4 -5.48 -3.10 5.32
CA ASN A 4 -4.10 -2.68 5.21
C ASN A 4 -3.37 -2.88 6.55
N LEU A 5 -2.09 -3.21 6.46
CA LEU A 5 -1.21 -3.42 7.61
C LEU A 5 -1.01 -2.11 8.38
N LYS A 6 -0.90 -2.24 9.70
CA LYS A 6 -0.75 -1.13 10.64
C LYS A 6 0.15 -1.49 11.83
N THR A 7 1.03 -2.47 11.65
CA THR A 7 2.02 -2.86 12.66
C THR A 7 3.13 -1.83 12.77
N THR A 8 3.63 -1.64 13.98
CA THR A 8 4.79 -0.78 14.28
C THR A 8 6.03 -1.62 14.59
N LYS A 9 5.92 -2.95 14.51
CA LYS A 9 6.96 -3.94 14.77
C LYS A 9 7.00 -5.00 13.67
N LEU A 10 8.19 -5.50 13.39
CA LEU A 10 8.40 -6.71 12.60
C LEU A 10 7.94 -7.96 13.40
N ASN A 11 7.82 -9.10 12.73
CA ASN A 11 7.37 -10.36 13.33
C ASN A 11 8.37 -10.97 14.32
N ASP A 12 9.58 -10.42 14.43
CA ASP A 12 10.57 -10.72 15.47
C ASP A 12 10.58 -9.70 16.62
N ASN A 13 9.57 -8.84 16.69
CA ASN A 13 9.40 -7.74 17.66
C ASN A 13 10.35 -6.55 17.50
N THR A 14 11.20 -6.52 16.47
CA THR A 14 12.02 -5.35 16.14
C THR A 14 11.11 -4.17 15.81
N ASP A 15 11.37 -3.01 16.42
CA ASP A 15 10.64 -1.78 16.12
C ASP A 15 10.91 -1.30 14.70
N ILE A 16 9.85 -0.88 14.02
CA ILE A 16 9.94 -0.13 12.77
C ILE A 16 9.89 1.36 13.16
N PRO A 17 10.89 2.18 12.82
CA PRO A 17 10.86 3.61 13.14
C PRO A 17 9.66 4.33 12.50
N ASP A 18 8.91 5.11 13.29
CA ASP A 18 7.96 6.12 12.80
C ASP A 18 8.72 7.40 12.44
N ILE A 19 8.84 7.69 11.15
CA ILE A 19 9.58 8.86 10.66
C ILE A 19 8.58 9.87 10.15
N THR A 20 8.34 10.95 10.88
CA THR A 20 7.36 11.99 10.53
C THR A 20 7.97 13.13 9.72
N GLU A 21 9.27 13.38 9.87
CA GLU A 21 9.99 14.48 9.21
C GLU A 21 10.30 14.21 7.73
N ASN A 22 9.96 15.16 6.87
CA ASN A 22 10.09 15.01 5.42
C ASN A 22 11.54 14.86 4.95
N ALA A 23 12.44 15.66 5.51
CA ALA A 23 13.86 15.59 5.16
C ALA A 23 14.45 14.23 5.52
N SER A 24 14.16 13.74 6.74
CA SER A 24 14.59 12.41 7.19
C SER A 24 14.02 11.31 6.30
N TRP A 25 12.71 11.33 6.01
CA TRP A 25 12.07 10.33 5.15
C TRP A 25 12.73 10.21 3.77
N SER A 26 13.05 11.36 3.15
CA SER A 26 13.58 11.43 1.78
C SER A 26 14.99 10.85 1.62
N THR A 27 15.69 10.56 2.72
CA THR A 27 17.08 10.06 2.73
C THR A 27 17.20 8.62 3.24
N LEU A 28 16.09 8.00 3.66
CA LEU A 28 16.10 6.67 4.26
C LEU A 28 16.68 5.59 3.35
N SER A 29 17.45 4.70 3.96
CA SER A 29 17.91 3.42 3.40
C SER A 29 17.57 2.23 4.29
N THR A 30 16.81 2.47 5.36
CA THR A 30 16.41 1.51 6.39
C THR A 30 14.90 1.39 6.49
N PRO A 31 14.35 0.30 7.09
CA PRO A 31 12.93 0.17 7.35
C PRO A 31 12.35 1.37 8.08
N ALA A 32 11.19 1.86 7.63
CA ALA A 32 10.43 2.89 8.31
C ALA A 32 8.95 2.80 7.95
N TYR A 33 8.11 3.34 8.81
CA TYR A 33 6.71 3.61 8.52
C TYR A 33 6.33 5.04 8.89
N CYS A 34 5.15 5.47 8.43
CA CYS A 34 4.49 6.67 8.92
C CYS A 34 2.97 6.54 8.74
N TRP A 35 2.21 7.39 9.42
CA TRP A 35 0.79 7.58 9.15
C TRP A 35 0.60 8.69 8.11
N TYR A 36 -0.41 8.59 7.25
CA TYR A 36 -0.63 9.64 6.25
C TYR A 36 -0.87 11.00 6.93
N LYS A 37 -0.10 12.03 6.54
CA LYS A 37 -0.09 13.36 7.21
C LYS A 37 0.30 13.31 8.70
N ASN A 38 0.98 12.26 9.15
CA ASN A 38 1.39 12.05 10.54
C ASN A 38 0.21 12.03 11.52
N ASP A 39 -0.97 11.59 11.06
CA ASP A 39 -2.21 11.53 11.85
C ASP A 39 -2.53 10.05 12.17
N GLU A 40 -2.01 9.54 13.29
CA GLU A 40 -2.22 8.15 13.71
C GLU A 40 -3.69 7.86 13.98
N ASP A 41 -4.34 8.71 14.79
CA ASP A 41 -5.70 8.49 15.29
C ASP A 41 -6.71 8.30 14.16
N PHE A 42 -6.56 9.04 13.06
CA PHE A 42 -7.42 8.90 11.90
C PHE A 42 -7.00 7.75 10.98
N ASN A 43 -5.71 7.61 10.68
CA ASN A 43 -5.27 6.70 9.61
C ASN A 43 -5.10 5.25 10.08
N LYS A 44 -4.65 5.01 11.32
CA LYS A 44 -4.48 3.66 11.86
C LYS A 44 -5.76 2.81 11.86
N PRO A 45 -6.94 3.31 12.26
CA PRO A 45 -8.17 2.53 12.17
C PRO A 45 -8.71 2.42 10.75
N ARG A 46 -8.41 3.38 9.85
CA ARG A 46 -9.06 3.52 8.54
C ARG A 46 -8.21 3.04 7.36
N TYR A 47 -7.03 3.63 7.16
CA TYR A 47 -6.18 3.37 5.98
C TYR A 47 -4.98 2.47 6.25
N GLY A 48 -4.61 2.28 7.51
CA GLY A 48 -3.37 1.61 7.89
C GLY A 48 -2.14 2.52 7.78
N ALA A 49 -0.96 1.93 7.90
CA ALA A 49 0.32 2.63 7.83
C ALA A 49 0.87 2.65 6.39
N LEU A 50 1.75 3.63 6.14
CA LEU A 50 2.56 3.70 4.94
C LEU A 50 3.98 3.26 5.25
N TYR A 51 4.42 2.18 4.61
CA TYR A 51 5.74 1.60 4.79
C TYR A 51 6.63 1.96 3.62
N ASN A 52 7.92 2.21 3.89
CA ASN A 52 8.90 2.18 2.81
C ASN A 52 9.19 0.73 2.38
N TRP A 53 9.76 0.57 1.19
CA TRP A 53 10.03 -0.77 0.67
C TRP A 53 11.15 -1.49 1.45
N PHE A 54 12.02 -0.75 2.13
CA PHE A 54 13.02 -1.36 3.02
C PHE A 54 12.37 -2.15 4.15
N ALA A 55 11.21 -1.71 4.66
CA ALA A 55 10.43 -2.48 5.63
C ALA A 55 9.85 -3.75 5.00
N VAL A 56 9.35 -3.67 3.76
CA VAL A 56 8.85 -4.82 3.00
C VAL A 56 9.95 -5.86 2.77
N ASN A 57 11.15 -5.42 2.37
CA ASN A 57 12.31 -6.26 2.06
C ASN A 57 12.96 -6.92 3.29
N THR A 58 12.40 -6.76 4.48
CA THR A 58 12.83 -7.51 5.66
C THR A 58 12.32 -8.95 5.66
N ASP A 59 11.31 -9.26 4.84
CA ASP A 59 10.50 -10.50 4.88
C ASP A 59 9.85 -10.77 6.25
N LYS A 60 9.84 -9.75 7.12
CA LYS A 60 9.35 -9.84 8.50
C LYS A 60 8.23 -8.86 8.82
N LEU A 61 7.80 -8.07 7.82
CA LEU A 61 6.78 -7.04 8.02
C LEU A 61 5.40 -7.65 8.34
N CYS A 62 5.09 -8.79 7.72
CA CYS A 62 3.85 -9.53 7.98
C CYS A 62 4.00 -10.46 9.19
N PRO A 63 2.89 -10.75 9.91
CA PRO A 63 2.90 -11.74 11.00
C PRO A 63 3.40 -13.12 10.54
N ALA A 64 3.85 -13.97 11.46
CA ALA A 64 4.26 -15.34 11.14
C ALA A 64 3.14 -16.12 10.41
N GLY A 65 3.52 -16.84 9.35
CA GLY A 65 2.59 -17.55 8.45
C GLY A 65 1.88 -16.64 7.43
N TRP A 66 2.35 -15.40 7.27
CA TRP A 66 1.89 -14.44 6.28
C TRP A 66 3.07 -13.74 5.62
N HIS A 67 2.89 -13.29 4.39
CA HIS A 67 3.89 -12.52 3.66
C HIS A 67 3.28 -11.37 2.84
N VAL A 68 4.15 -10.47 2.36
CA VAL A 68 3.74 -9.41 1.42
C VAL A 68 3.66 -10.03 0.03
N PRO A 69 2.54 -9.89 -0.70
CA PRO A 69 2.35 -10.57 -1.98
C PRO A 69 3.38 -10.12 -3.03
N GLY A 70 3.84 -11.08 -3.83
CA GLY A 70 4.62 -10.82 -5.04
C GLY A 70 3.75 -10.46 -6.25
N GLU A 71 4.37 -10.12 -7.37
CA GLU A 71 3.63 -9.81 -8.61
C GLU A 71 2.77 -10.99 -9.09
N GLY A 72 3.24 -12.23 -8.92
CA GLY A 72 2.49 -13.43 -9.31
C GLY A 72 1.21 -13.64 -8.50
N GLU A 73 1.21 -13.32 -7.22
CA GLU A 73 0.03 -13.45 -6.36
C GLU A 73 -0.99 -12.35 -6.62
N TRP A 74 -0.51 -11.13 -6.91
CA TRP A 74 -1.37 -10.07 -7.44
C TRP A 74 -2.01 -10.48 -8.76
N LYS A 75 -1.27 -11.14 -9.65
CA LYS A 75 -1.82 -11.65 -10.92
C LYS A 75 -2.90 -12.71 -10.69
N ILE A 76 -2.67 -13.65 -9.75
CA ILE A 76 -3.67 -14.64 -9.35
C ILE A 76 -4.94 -13.95 -8.82
N LEU A 77 -4.79 -12.93 -7.97
CA LEU A 77 -5.92 -12.15 -7.46
C LEU A 77 -6.69 -11.48 -8.59
N SER A 78 -5.99 -10.76 -9.48
CA SER A 78 -6.61 -10.09 -10.63
C SER A 78 -7.35 -11.08 -11.53
N ASP A 79 -6.74 -12.22 -11.86
CA ASP A 79 -7.36 -13.26 -12.70
C ASP A 79 -8.62 -13.83 -12.04
N TYR A 80 -8.54 -14.12 -10.73
CA TYR A 80 -9.68 -14.61 -9.95
C TYR A 80 -10.87 -13.65 -9.98
N VAL A 81 -10.61 -12.34 -9.96
CA VAL A 81 -11.68 -11.33 -10.04
C VAL A 81 -12.08 -10.96 -11.46
N GLY A 82 -11.53 -11.60 -12.49
CA GLY A 82 -11.92 -11.42 -13.89
C GLY A 82 -10.99 -10.57 -14.74
N GLY A 83 -9.71 -10.46 -14.35
CA GLY A 83 -8.65 -9.78 -15.07
C GLY A 83 -8.40 -8.34 -14.62
N ASP A 84 -7.19 -7.84 -14.90
CA ASP A 84 -6.69 -6.56 -14.41
C ASP A 84 -7.64 -5.39 -14.72
N PHE A 85 -8.20 -5.32 -15.94
CA PHE A 85 -9.10 -4.24 -16.41
C PHE A 85 -10.36 -4.02 -15.56
N TYR A 86 -10.80 -5.02 -14.81
CA TYR A 86 -12.01 -4.94 -13.97
C TYR A 86 -11.71 -5.14 -12.48
N ALA A 87 -10.47 -5.50 -12.15
CA ALA A 87 -10.11 -5.97 -10.82
C ALA A 87 -10.24 -4.87 -9.76
N SER A 88 -9.80 -3.64 -10.05
CA SER A 88 -9.91 -2.53 -9.09
C SER A 88 -11.37 -2.20 -8.78
N GLY A 89 -12.26 -2.20 -9.78
CA GLY A 89 -13.69 -2.01 -9.53
C GLY A 89 -14.28 -3.06 -8.59
N LYS A 90 -13.89 -4.33 -8.72
CA LYS A 90 -14.40 -5.40 -7.86
C LYS A 90 -13.79 -5.44 -6.45
N LEU A 91 -12.67 -4.77 -6.23
CA LEU A 91 -11.90 -4.81 -4.98
C LEU A 91 -11.97 -3.51 -4.16
N LYS A 92 -12.19 -2.35 -4.79
CA LYS A 92 -12.33 -1.07 -4.09
C LYS A 92 -13.57 -1.06 -3.21
N GLU A 93 -13.46 -0.37 -2.06
CA GLU A 93 -14.60 0.00 -1.23
C GLU A 93 -15.74 0.57 -2.10
N GLN A 94 -16.95 0.09 -1.88
CA GLN A 94 -18.14 0.59 -2.57
C GLN A 94 -18.50 2.01 -2.11
N GLY A 95 -18.96 2.85 -3.05
CA GLY A 95 -19.41 4.21 -2.77
C GLY A 95 -18.26 5.22 -2.82
N THR A 96 -18.48 6.42 -2.26
CA THR A 96 -17.52 7.53 -2.36
C THR A 96 -17.21 8.17 -1.00
N LEU A 97 -17.32 7.37 0.06
CA LEU A 97 -17.00 7.83 1.42
C LEU A 97 -15.50 8.12 1.51
N ASP A 98 -14.67 7.14 1.17
CA ASP A 98 -13.21 7.32 1.11
C ASP A 98 -12.74 7.70 -0.29
N TRP A 99 -13.18 6.97 -1.32
CA TRP A 99 -12.85 7.28 -2.71
C TRP A 99 -13.54 8.57 -3.19
N THR A 100 -12.81 9.36 -3.97
CA THR A 100 -13.40 10.49 -4.71
C THR A 100 -14.33 9.95 -5.81
N ASN A 101 -15.41 10.68 -6.11
CA ASN A 101 -16.26 10.40 -7.27
C ASN A 101 -15.42 10.46 -8.56
N PRO A 102 -15.55 9.50 -9.50
CA PRO A 102 -16.65 8.54 -9.64
C PRO A 102 -16.51 7.21 -8.89
N ASN A 103 -15.34 6.89 -8.32
CA ASN A 103 -15.01 5.54 -7.85
C ASN A 103 -15.43 4.44 -8.84
N THR A 104 -14.98 4.58 -10.09
CA THR A 104 -15.46 3.81 -11.23
C THR A 104 -15.48 2.31 -10.95
N GLY A 105 -16.64 1.68 -11.20
CA GLY A 105 -16.84 0.24 -11.12
C GLY A 105 -16.81 -0.36 -9.71
N ALA A 106 -16.70 0.46 -8.65
CA ALA A 106 -16.49 -0.01 -7.28
C ALA A 106 -17.69 -0.78 -6.72
N THR A 107 -17.46 -2.04 -6.35
CA THR A 107 -18.49 -2.93 -5.80
C THR A 107 -18.08 -3.66 -4.53
N ASP A 108 -16.78 -3.70 -4.23
CA ASP A 108 -16.19 -4.54 -3.16
C ASP A 108 -16.76 -5.97 -3.10
N HIS A 109 -17.01 -6.59 -4.26
CA HIS A 109 -17.76 -7.84 -4.36
C HIS A 109 -17.14 -8.99 -3.54
N PHE A 110 -15.83 -8.94 -3.31
CA PHE A 110 -15.06 -9.96 -2.61
C PHE A 110 -14.67 -9.56 -1.17
N GLY A 111 -15.12 -8.41 -0.66
CA GLY A 111 -14.77 -7.93 0.68
C GLY A 111 -13.29 -7.62 0.87
N PHE A 112 -12.62 -7.19 -0.20
CA PHE A 112 -11.21 -6.78 -0.15
C PHE A 112 -11.09 -5.38 0.45
N THR A 113 -12.06 -4.51 0.19
CA THR A 113 -12.17 -3.14 0.71
C THR A 113 -10.89 -2.34 0.46
N ALA A 114 -10.48 -2.22 -0.80
CA ALA A 114 -9.32 -1.41 -1.16
C ALA A 114 -9.63 0.06 -0.88
N LEU A 115 -8.75 0.73 -0.14
CA LEU A 115 -8.94 2.11 0.31
C LEU A 115 -7.87 3.05 -0.28
N PRO A 116 -8.23 4.31 -0.58
CA PRO A 116 -7.34 5.28 -1.19
C PRO A 116 -6.50 6.02 -0.15
N GLY A 117 -5.63 5.28 0.55
CA GLY A 117 -4.77 5.82 1.61
C GLY A 117 -3.76 6.88 1.14
N GLY A 118 -3.62 7.09 -0.18
CA GLY A 118 -2.59 7.93 -0.75
C GLY A 118 -1.21 7.32 -0.56
N TYR A 119 -0.19 8.16 -0.61
CA TYR A 119 1.19 7.74 -0.39
C TYR A 119 2.08 8.86 0.13
N ARG A 120 3.30 8.50 0.55
CA ARG A 120 4.37 9.44 0.87
C ARG A 120 5.50 9.35 -0.16
N THR A 121 5.98 10.48 -0.65
CA THR A 121 7.08 10.50 -1.63
C THR A 121 8.44 10.30 -0.95
N GLY A 122 9.29 9.46 -1.54
CA GLY A 122 10.71 9.30 -1.20
C GLY A 122 11.65 10.28 -1.93
N LEU A 123 11.08 11.32 -2.55
CA LEU A 123 11.81 12.43 -3.17
C LEU A 123 12.11 13.50 -2.11
N ALA A 124 12.95 14.49 -2.46
CA ALA A 124 13.40 15.56 -1.54
C ALA A 124 12.26 16.26 -0.77
N SER A 125 11.04 16.28 -1.32
CA SER A 125 9.88 16.88 -0.64
C SER A 125 9.36 16.07 0.56
N GLY A 126 9.60 14.75 0.62
CA GLY A 126 9.03 13.87 1.65
C GLY A 126 7.49 13.89 1.76
N SER A 127 6.80 14.48 0.78
CA SER A 127 5.40 14.94 0.93
C SER A 127 4.37 13.81 0.84
N PHE A 128 3.20 14.02 1.45
CA PHE A 128 2.03 13.15 1.32
C PHE A 128 1.18 13.56 0.12
N ARG A 129 0.65 12.59 -0.63
CA ARG A 129 -0.08 12.83 -1.88
C ARG A 129 -1.30 11.95 -2.05
N THR A 130 -2.30 12.53 -2.73
CA THR A 130 -3.42 11.84 -3.40
C THR A 130 -4.26 10.87 -2.58
N ARG A 131 -4.35 11.05 -1.25
CA ARG A 131 -5.40 10.37 -0.45
C ARG A 131 -6.77 10.67 -1.06
N ARG A 132 -7.67 9.69 -1.04
CA ARG A 132 -8.97 9.67 -1.73
C ARG A 132 -8.95 9.44 -3.24
N TYR A 133 -7.80 9.68 -3.89
CA TYR A 133 -7.67 9.51 -5.33
C TYR A 133 -6.95 8.20 -5.68
N TYR A 134 -5.89 7.86 -4.96
CA TYR A 134 -5.04 6.70 -5.26
C TYR A 134 -4.85 5.81 -4.03
N GLY A 135 -4.90 4.50 -4.26
CA GLY A 135 -4.40 3.47 -3.35
C GLY A 135 -3.16 2.82 -3.97
N TRP A 136 -2.04 2.84 -3.23
CA TRP A 136 -0.81 2.17 -3.62
C TRP A 136 -0.50 1.05 -2.64
N TRP A 137 -0.19 -0.13 -3.17
CA TRP A 137 0.27 -1.28 -2.39
C TRP A 137 1.62 -1.76 -2.87
N TRP A 138 2.56 -1.91 -1.94
CA TRP A 138 3.81 -2.57 -2.25
C TRP A 138 3.60 -4.04 -2.63
N THR A 139 4.44 -4.52 -3.53
CA THR A 139 4.73 -5.94 -3.67
C THR A 139 6.09 -6.23 -3.03
N ARG A 140 6.38 -7.50 -2.71
CA ARG A 140 7.74 -7.91 -2.29
C ARG A 140 8.75 -7.92 -3.44
N THR A 141 8.34 -7.65 -4.68
CA THR A 141 9.19 -7.76 -5.86
C THR A 141 10.03 -6.50 -6.05
N GLU A 142 11.35 -6.67 -5.98
CA GLU A 142 12.33 -5.65 -6.35
C GLU A 142 12.27 -5.37 -7.86
N TYR A 143 12.47 -4.11 -8.27
CA TYR A 143 12.58 -3.75 -9.69
C TYR A 143 14.04 -3.51 -10.09
N ASP A 144 14.72 -2.64 -9.34
CA ASP A 144 16.15 -2.34 -9.52
C ASP A 144 16.77 -1.87 -8.19
N LEU A 145 17.99 -1.31 -8.23
CA LEU A 145 18.69 -0.81 -7.04
C LEU A 145 17.90 0.24 -6.26
N THR A 146 17.11 1.07 -6.94
CA THR A 146 16.40 2.23 -6.38
C THR A 146 14.89 2.06 -6.32
N GLY A 147 14.33 1.15 -7.12
CA GLY A 147 12.90 0.97 -7.32
C GLY A 147 12.40 -0.41 -6.93
N ALA A 148 11.10 -0.48 -6.61
CA ALA A 148 10.38 -1.70 -6.35
C ALA A 148 8.98 -1.68 -6.99
N ARG A 149 8.41 -2.85 -7.19
CA ARG A 149 7.11 -3.02 -7.84
C ARG A 149 5.97 -2.74 -6.86
N ALA A 150 4.94 -2.08 -7.36
CA ALA A 150 3.73 -1.75 -6.64
C ALA A 150 2.49 -1.96 -7.52
N ARG A 151 1.33 -1.99 -6.88
CA ARG A 151 0.02 -1.98 -7.54
C ARG A 151 -0.72 -0.68 -7.20
N LEU A 152 -1.35 -0.10 -8.21
CA LEU A 152 -2.12 1.13 -8.12
C LEU A 152 -3.57 0.86 -8.47
N MET A 153 -4.47 1.41 -7.65
CA MET A 153 -5.88 1.57 -7.98
C MET A 153 -6.22 3.06 -7.93
N THR A 154 -6.92 3.57 -8.94
CA THR A 154 -7.35 4.97 -9.00
C THR A 154 -8.86 5.09 -8.83
N TYR A 155 -9.30 6.30 -8.47
CA TYR A 155 -10.71 6.64 -8.29
C TYR A 155 -11.52 6.61 -9.60
N ASP A 156 -10.89 6.84 -10.75
CA ASP A 156 -11.54 6.98 -12.06
C ASP A 156 -11.44 5.73 -12.94
N GLU A 157 -10.70 4.71 -12.53
CA GLU A 157 -10.50 3.49 -13.30
C GLU A 157 -10.97 2.23 -12.55
N SER A 158 -11.31 1.19 -13.31
CA SER A 158 -11.61 -0.16 -12.80
C SER A 158 -10.43 -1.12 -12.92
N GLU A 159 -9.29 -0.65 -13.46
CA GLU A 159 -8.08 -1.44 -13.66
C GLU A 159 -7.16 -1.42 -12.42
N ILE A 160 -6.46 -2.53 -12.16
CA ILE A 160 -5.28 -2.52 -11.29
C ILE A 160 -4.05 -2.26 -12.16
N ALA A 161 -3.46 -1.07 -12.04
CA ALA A 161 -2.25 -0.74 -12.77
C ALA A 161 -1.00 -1.31 -12.08
N ALA A 162 -0.09 -1.86 -12.88
CA ALA A 162 1.27 -2.17 -12.45
C ALA A 162 2.10 -0.88 -12.42
N GLY A 163 2.85 -0.66 -11.34
CA GLY A 163 3.73 0.50 -11.21
C GLY A 163 5.08 0.16 -10.58
N THR A 164 6.01 1.10 -10.72
CA THR A 164 7.28 1.09 -10.01
C THR A 164 7.38 2.35 -9.15
N GLY A 165 7.71 2.18 -7.88
CA GLY A 165 7.97 3.28 -6.96
C GLY A 165 9.42 3.26 -6.49
N LEU A 166 9.95 4.42 -6.06
CA LEU A 166 11.21 4.47 -5.33
C LEU A 166 11.07 3.66 -4.05
N LYS A 167 12.10 2.91 -3.65
CA LYS A 167 12.08 2.12 -2.40
C LYS A 167 11.84 2.98 -1.15
N ARG A 168 12.11 4.28 -1.23
CA ARG A 168 11.81 5.29 -0.21
C ARG A 168 10.35 5.76 -0.18
N ASN A 169 9.52 5.46 -1.18
CA ASN A 169 8.11 5.85 -1.13
C ASN A 169 7.40 5.11 0.01
N GLY A 170 6.45 5.77 0.67
CA GLY A 170 5.57 5.16 1.66
C GLY A 170 4.28 4.69 0.99
N TYR A 171 4.07 3.38 0.88
CA TYR A 171 2.84 2.79 0.36
C TYR A 171 2.19 1.86 1.38
N SER A 172 0.91 1.55 1.16
CA SER A 172 0.20 0.58 1.98
C SER A 172 0.76 -0.82 1.74
N VAL A 173 0.55 -1.72 2.70
CA VAL A 173 0.91 -3.14 2.59
C VAL A 173 -0.30 -3.97 2.97
N ARG A 174 -0.50 -5.09 2.27
CA ARG A 174 -1.44 -6.13 2.68
C ARG A 174 -0.69 -7.45 2.76
N CYS A 175 -1.00 -8.23 3.77
CA CYS A 175 -0.41 -9.55 3.96
C CYS A 175 -1.35 -10.63 3.44
N VAL A 176 -0.78 -11.60 2.72
CA VAL A 176 -1.42 -12.83 2.25
C VAL A 176 -0.91 -13.99 3.09
N LYS A 177 -1.74 -15.02 3.27
CA LYS A 177 -1.39 -16.17 4.09
C LYS A 177 -0.59 -17.15 3.24
N ASP A 178 0.43 -17.76 3.83
CA ASP A 178 1.22 -18.83 3.22
C ASP A 178 0.37 -20.09 2.93
#